data_AF-A0A1A3S6H2-F1
#
_entry.id   AF-A0A1A3S6H2-F1
#
_cell.length_a   1.000
_cell.length_b   1.000
_cell.length_c   1.000
_cell.angle_alpha   90.00
_cell.angle_beta   90.00
_cell.angle_gamma   90.00
#
_symmetry.space_group_name_H-M   'P 1'
#
loop_
_entity.id
_entity.type
_entity.pdbx_description
1 polymer ?
#
loop_
_entity_poly.entity_id
_entity_poly.type
_entity_poly.pdbx_seq_one_letter_code
_entity_poly.pdbx_strand_id
1 'polypeptide(L)'
;MSDNELYTAADKLFATHSRWEDVGHADTTGWAPQLWNALQQNGFSEVPVPEELGGAGGGVADAIELLRAAGAHAAPVPLAEAGLVGGWLLASAGLALPKGIRTVLPPGATLRLDGDRLFGTAPAVAWGHRAEHVIGLVDGVVVLAPGPATSSGGPAVRRGVNLAEEPRDTVLFDAVPVTARADAPDSVTEQSLWERTALGRAALMTGAVNAVAAMTLRYSGEREQFGRPIGRFQAVQAHLVTIHQQAAVVASALDGAVEAVELGRGGFEIACAKMLADRAAQLVTAAAHQTHGAIGMTKEYPLHYLTRRLWAWRDEAGGHHRWAERLGAALVAGGPDALYPAIQSGSEVVS
;
A
#
# COMPACT_ATOMS: atom_id res chain seq x y z
N MET A 1 -12.87 11.65 -15.30
CA MET A 1 -13.51 10.41 -14.82
C MET A 1 -13.97 10.73 -13.41
N SER A 2 -15.23 10.49 -13.05
CA SER A 2 -15.59 10.64 -11.62
C SER A 2 -14.90 9.54 -10.80
N ASP A 3 -14.61 9.78 -9.52
CA ASP A 3 -13.92 8.82 -8.65
C ASP A 3 -14.59 7.42 -8.68
N ASN A 4 -15.93 7.41 -8.79
CA ASN A 4 -16.73 6.19 -8.88
C ASN A 4 -16.57 5.43 -10.21
N GLU A 5 -16.32 6.14 -11.32
CA GLU A 5 -16.06 5.52 -12.62
C GLU A 5 -14.67 4.85 -12.64
N LEU A 6 -13.66 5.50 -12.04
CA LEU A 6 -12.30 4.94 -11.96
C LEU A 6 -12.29 3.67 -11.12
N TYR A 7 -12.88 3.73 -9.91
CA TYR A 7 -13.00 2.54 -9.06
C TYR A 7 -13.72 1.40 -9.79
N THR A 8 -14.84 1.69 -10.44
CA THR A 8 -15.62 0.68 -11.17
C THR A 8 -14.83 0.04 -12.32
N ALA A 9 -14.05 0.83 -13.06
CA ALA A 9 -13.20 0.31 -14.14
C ALA A 9 -12.05 -0.55 -13.58
N ALA A 10 -11.41 -0.10 -12.50
CA ALA A 10 -10.35 -0.82 -11.83
C ALA A 10 -10.84 -2.13 -11.21
N ASP A 11 -11.97 -2.11 -10.51
CA ASP A 11 -12.60 -3.29 -9.92
C ASP A 11 -12.88 -4.38 -10.98
N LYS A 12 -13.42 -3.99 -12.14
CA LYS A 12 -13.63 -4.92 -13.27
C LYS A 12 -12.32 -5.51 -13.81
N LEU A 13 -11.28 -4.69 -13.93
CA LEU A 13 -9.96 -5.14 -14.38
C LEU A 13 -9.36 -6.13 -13.38
N PHE A 14 -9.38 -5.83 -12.08
CA PHE A 14 -8.90 -6.72 -11.03
C PHE A 14 -9.73 -8.01 -10.94
N ALA A 15 -11.06 -7.92 -11.02
CA ALA A 15 -11.93 -9.10 -11.05
C ALA A 15 -11.61 -10.04 -12.21
N THR A 16 -11.12 -9.50 -13.33
CA THR A 16 -10.75 -10.26 -14.53
C THR A 16 -9.36 -10.87 -14.43
N HIS A 17 -8.38 -10.11 -13.91
CA HIS A 17 -6.96 -10.46 -13.96
C HIS A 17 -6.30 -10.82 -12.61
N SER A 18 -7.06 -10.75 -11.52
CA SER A 18 -6.62 -11.05 -10.16
C SER A 18 -7.58 -12.02 -9.47
N ARG A 19 -8.04 -13.05 -10.19
CA ARG A 19 -8.88 -14.11 -9.59
C ARG A 19 -8.02 -14.89 -8.59
N TRP A 20 -8.65 -15.58 -7.65
CA TRP A 20 -7.90 -16.29 -6.59
C TRP A 20 -6.86 -17.29 -7.11
N GLU A 21 -7.10 -17.91 -8.26
CA GLU A 21 -6.12 -18.77 -8.93
C GLU A 21 -4.93 -17.99 -9.50
N ASP A 22 -5.17 -16.80 -10.04
CA ASP A 22 -4.13 -15.90 -10.55
C ASP A 22 -3.26 -15.40 -9.39
N VAL A 23 -3.88 -15.04 -8.25
CA VAL A 23 -3.19 -14.65 -7.02
C VAL A 23 -2.34 -15.82 -6.48
N GLY A 24 -2.88 -17.04 -6.43
CA GLY A 24 -2.13 -18.21 -6.00
C GLY A 24 -0.94 -18.55 -6.89
N HIS A 25 -1.09 -18.39 -8.22
CA HIS A 25 0.01 -18.53 -9.17
C HIS A 25 1.08 -17.45 -8.97
N ALA A 26 0.66 -16.21 -8.75
CA ALA A 26 1.55 -15.08 -8.50
C ALA A 26 2.29 -15.20 -7.16
N ASP A 27 1.65 -15.68 -6.10
CA ASP A 27 2.31 -15.97 -4.81
C ASP A 27 3.41 -17.03 -4.97
N THR A 28 3.26 -17.98 -5.90
CA THR A 28 4.27 -19.02 -6.17
C THR A 28 5.42 -18.52 -7.04
N THR A 29 5.11 -17.67 -8.03
CA THR A 29 6.08 -17.19 -9.02
C THR A 29 6.69 -15.83 -8.66
N GLY A 30 6.12 -15.15 -7.66
CA GLY A 30 6.46 -13.80 -7.24
C GLY A 30 6.05 -12.70 -8.21
N TRP A 31 5.10 -12.94 -9.12
CA TRP A 31 4.70 -11.96 -10.15
C TRP A 31 3.36 -12.26 -10.86
N ALA A 32 2.58 -11.23 -11.18
CA ALA A 32 1.38 -11.32 -12.03
C ALA A 32 1.54 -10.50 -13.34
N PRO A 33 2.14 -11.07 -14.40
CA PRO A 33 2.45 -10.31 -15.61
C PRO A 33 1.20 -9.87 -16.38
N GLN A 34 0.16 -10.70 -16.45
CA GLN A 34 -1.07 -10.35 -17.17
C GLN A 34 -1.79 -9.18 -16.51
N LEU A 35 -1.88 -9.18 -15.18
CA LEU A 35 -2.46 -8.08 -14.42
C LEU A 35 -1.65 -6.79 -14.62
N TRP A 36 -0.33 -6.86 -14.48
CA TRP A 36 0.53 -5.69 -14.66
C TRP A 36 0.42 -5.09 -16.07
N ASN A 37 0.43 -5.93 -17.11
CA ASN A 37 0.24 -5.48 -18.49
C ASN A 37 -1.12 -4.82 -18.70
N ALA A 38 -2.19 -5.38 -18.13
CA ALA A 38 -3.51 -4.79 -18.20
C ALA A 38 -3.55 -3.41 -17.51
N LEU A 39 -2.92 -3.26 -16.34
CA LEU A 39 -2.82 -1.99 -15.64
C LEU A 39 -2.09 -0.93 -16.48
N GLN A 40 -0.95 -1.27 -17.08
CA GLN A 40 -0.20 -0.35 -17.95
C GLN A 40 -1.00 0.05 -19.20
N GLN A 41 -1.68 -0.90 -19.84
CA GLN A 41 -2.49 -0.63 -21.05
C GLN A 41 -3.65 0.32 -20.77
N ASN A 42 -4.17 0.33 -19.54
CA ASN A 42 -5.24 1.23 -19.11
C ASN A 42 -4.72 2.50 -18.40
N GLY A 43 -3.39 2.68 -18.29
CA GLY A 43 -2.77 3.83 -17.62
C GLY A 43 -2.92 3.85 -16.10
N PHE A 44 -3.38 2.76 -15.49
CA PHE A 44 -3.66 2.69 -14.04
C PHE A 44 -2.40 2.72 -13.20
N SER A 45 -1.24 2.35 -13.74
CA SER A 45 0.03 2.42 -13.01
C SER A 45 0.69 3.80 -13.08
N GLU A 46 0.05 4.75 -13.76
CA GLU A 46 0.55 6.09 -14.09
C GLU A 46 -0.35 7.21 -13.55
N VAL A 47 -1.49 6.86 -12.94
CA VAL A 47 -2.56 7.78 -12.53
C VAL A 47 -2.08 9.02 -11.76
N PRO A 48 -1.35 8.91 -10.63
CA PRO A 48 -1.05 10.08 -9.81
C PRO A 48 0.06 11.00 -10.39
N VAL A 49 0.44 10.82 -11.65
CA VAL A 49 1.55 11.56 -12.28
C VAL A 49 1.00 12.48 -13.38
N PRO A 50 1.47 13.73 -13.50
CA PRO A 50 1.11 14.63 -14.61
C PRO A 50 1.41 14.05 -16.00
N GLU A 51 0.56 14.33 -16.98
CA GLU A 51 0.73 13.84 -18.37
C GLU A 51 2.04 14.29 -19.01
N GLU A 52 2.47 15.53 -18.73
CA GLU A 52 3.74 16.10 -19.20
C GLU A 52 4.98 15.35 -18.69
N LEU A 53 4.85 14.61 -17.60
CA LEU A 53 5.89 13.75 -17.04
C LEU A 53 5.66 12.27 -17.40
N GLY A 54 4.74 11.95 -18.32
CA GLY A 54 4.43 10.59 -18.76
C GLY A 54 3.42 9.85 -17.89
N GLY A 55 2.64 10.60 -17.09
CA GLY A 55 1.55 10.07 -16.28
C GLY A 55 0.17 10.11 -16.95
N ALA A 56 -0.88 9.86 -16.18
CA ALA A 56 -2.29 9.93 -16.62
C ALA A 56 -3.11 11.07 -15.99
N GLY A 57 -2.46 11.97 -15.23
CA GLY A 57 -3.03 13.25 -14.77
C GLY A 57 -4.04 13.19 -13.63
N GLY A 58 -4.19 12.05 -12.97
CA GLY A 58 -5.07 11.89 -11.80
C GLY A 58 -4.45 12.39 -10.50
N GLY A 59 -5.30 12.58 -9.50
CA GLY A 59 -4.93 13.04 -8.16
C GLY A 59 -4.51 11.93 -7.21
N VAL A 60 -4.30 12.30 -5.94
CA VAL A 60 -4.05 11.33 -4.87
C VAL A 60 -5.29 10.48 -4.59
N ALA A 61 -6.50 11.08 -4.62
CA ALA A 61 -7.76 10.36 -4.44
C ALA A 61 -7.93 9.23 -5.47
N ASP A 62 -7.68 9.52 -6.75
CA ASP A 62 -7.73 8.54 -7.83
C ASP A 62 -6.80 7.35 -7.58
N ALA A 63 -5.56 7.62 -7.17
CA ALA A 63 -4.60 6.58 -6.84
C ALA A 63 -5.03 5.76 -5.61
N ILE A 64 -5.65 6.37 -4.61
CA ILE A 64 -6.17 5.67 -3.44
C ILE A 64 -7.34 4.75 -3.80
N GLU A 65 -8.25 5.18 -4.68
CA GLU A 65 -9.33 4.31 -5.16
C GLU A 65 -8.82 3.09 -5.92
N LEU A 66 -7.80 3.28 -6.77
CA LEU A 66 -7.12 2.16 -7.42
C LEU A 66 -6.49 1.18 -6.42
N LEU A 67 -5.88 1.68 -5.35
CA LEU A 67 -5.26 0.85 -4.32
C LEU A 67 -6.31 0.16 -3.43
N ARG A 68 -7.47 0.77 -3.17
CA ARG A 68 -8.59 0.10 -2.51
C ARG A 68 -9.07 -1.08 -3.35
N ALA A 69 -9.27 -0.88 -4.66
CA ALA A 69 -9.64 -1.96 -5.56
C ALA A 69 -8.56 -3.06 -5.60
N ALA A 70 -7.29 -2.68 -5.74
CA ALA A 70 -6.16 -3.62 -5.72
C ALA A 70 -6.13 -4.47 -4.43
N GLY A 71 -6.33 -3.83 -3.28
CA GLY A 71 -6.39 -4.48 -1.98
C GLY A 71 -7.54 -5.47 -1.85
N ALA A 72 -8.73 -5.11 -2.35
CA ALA A 72 -9.91 -5.96 -2.32
C ALA A 72 -9.74 -7.26 -3.13
N HIS A 73 -8.91 -7.22 -4.18
CA HIS A 73 -8.60 -8.35 -5.05
C HIS A 73 -7.25 -9.03 -4.74
N ALA A 74 -6.61 -8.68 -3.63
CA ALA A 74 -5.29 -9.19 -3.23
C ALA A 74 -4.23 -9.07 -4.35
N ALA A 75 -4.30 -7.98 -5.13
CA ALA A 75 -3.53 -7.79 -6.35
C ALA A 75 -2.00 -7.83 -6.10
N PRO A 76 -1.27 -8.82 -6.65
CA PRO A 76 0.16 -9.01 -6.40
C PRO A 76 1.02 -8.21 -7.39
N VAL A 77 0.95 -6.88 -7.29
CA VAL A 77 1.66 -5.93 -8.18
C VAL A 77 2.17 -4.68 -7.43
N PRO A 78 3.21 -3.99 -7.94
CA PRO A 78 3.81 -2.82 -7.31
C PRO A 78 3.00 -1.52 -7.52
N LEU A 79 1.66 -1.57 -7.42
CA LEU A 79 0.84 -0.40 -7.78
C LEU A 79 1.07 0.79 -6.82
N ALA A 80 1.21 0.52 -5.53
CA ALA A 80 1.48 1.55 -4.53
C ALA A 80 2.87 2.15 -4.72
N GLU A 81 3.87 1.30 -4.96
CA GLU A 81 5.25 1.73 -5.15
C GLU A 81 5.42 2.49 -6.48
N ALA A 82 4.94 1.94 -7.59
CA ALA A 82 5.16 2.49 -8.92
C ALA A 82 4.43 3.82 -9.13
N GLY A 83 3.16 3.89 -8.73
CA GLY A 83 2.30 5.06 -8.94
C GLY A 83 2.37 6.04 -7.77
N LEU A 84 1.76 5.65 -6.64
CA LEU A 84 1.49 6.57 -5.53
C LEU A 84 2.75 7.16 -4.91
N VAL A 85 3.80 6.36 -4.74
CA VAL A 85 5.04 6.79 -4.08
C VAL A 85 6.10 7.20 -5.12
N GLY A 86 6.43 6.32 -6.06
CA GLY A 86 7.49 6.56 -7.04
C GLY A 86 7.14 7.64 -8.05
N GLY A 87 5.90 7.59 -8.55
CA GLY A 87 5.36 8.64 -9.40
C GLY A 87 5.33 10.00 -8.70
N TRP A 88 4.91 10.05 -7.43
CA TRP A 88 4.93 11.28 -6.64
C TRP A 88 6.35 11.83 -6.43
N LEU A 89 7.33 10.98 -6.11
CA LEU A 89 8.73 11.40 -5.94
C LEU A 89 9.27 12.03 -7.23
N LEU A 90 9.11 11.34 -8.36
CA LEU A 90 9.58 11.85 -9.66
C LEU A 90 8.86 13.13 -10.06
N ALA A 91 7.53 13.16 -9.93
CA ALA A 91 6.73 14.33 -10.28
C ALA A 91 7.09 15.56 -9.45
N SER A 92 7.31 15.38 -8.14
CA SER A 92 7.68 16.47 -7.24
C SER A 92 9.06 17.06 -7.58
N ALA A 93 9.94 16.28 -8.18
CA ALA A 93 11.27 16.70 -8.63
C ALA A 93 11.32 17.08 -10.13
N GLY A 94 10.17 17.11 -10.83
CA GLY A 94 10.09 17.42 -12.25
C GLY A 94 10.75 16.39 -13.17
N LEU A 95 10.90 15.15 -12.70
CA LEU A 95 11.51 14.05 -13.46
C LEU A 95 10.44 13.23 -14.20
N ALA A 96 10.75 12.82 -15.43
CA ALA A 96 9.86 12.00 -16.23
C ALA A 96 9.72 10.58 -15.65
N LEU A 97 8.50 10.05 -15.73
CA LEU A 97 8.15 8.70 -15.34
C LEU A 97 8.65 7.70 -16.39
N PRO A 98 9.55 6.76 -16.05
CA PRO A 98 10.01 5.77 -17.00
C PRO A 98 8.91 4.74 -17.29
N LYS A 99 8.94 4.16 -18.49
CA LYS A 99 8.11 2.99 -18.83
C LYS A 99 8.65 1.74 -18.14
N GLY A 100 7.82 0.72 -17.98
CA GLY A 100 8.24 -0.57 -17.40
C GLY A 100 7.93 -0.72 -15.91
N ILE A 101 8.46 -1.78 -15.29
CA ILE A 101 8.20 -2.10 -13.88
C ILE A 101 9.03 -1.19 -12.99
N ARG A 102 8.35 -0.47 -12.10
CA ARG A 102 8.95 0.50 -11.18
C ARG A 102 8.74 0.07 -9.74
N THR A 103 9.71 0.38 -8.89
CA THR A 103 9.57 0.28 -7.44
C THR A 103 10.25 1.45 -6.76
N VAL A 104 10.05 1.55 -5.45
CA VAL A 104 10.60 2.61 -4.60
C VAL A 104 11.51 2.03 -3.54
N LEU A 105 12.63 2.71 -3.33
CA LEU A 105 13.54 2.47 -2.23
C LEU A 105 12.85 2.90 -0.92
N PRO A 106 12.72 2.01 0.06
CA PRO A 106 11.99 2.31 1.27
C PRO A 106 12.69 3.43 2.06
N PRO A 107 11.91 4.24 2.79
CA PRO A 107 12.49 5.22 3.71
C PRO A 107 13.31 4.50 4.81
N GLY A 108 14.34 5.16 5.33
CA GLY A 108 15.32 4.56 6.25
C GLY A 108 16.35 3.62 5.60
N ALA A 109 16.35 3.46 4.27
CA ALA A 109 17.39 2.71 3.57
C ALA A 109 18.76 3.40 3.72
N THR A 110 19.82 2.63 4.01
CA THR A 110 21.17 3.17 4.14
C THR A 110 21.82 3.26 2.77
N LEU A 111 21.57 4.38 2.09
CA LEU A 111 22.08 4.69 0.75
C LEU A 111 22.84 6.01 0.77
N ARG A 112 23.82 6.15 -0.13
CA ARG A 112 24.53 7.40 -0.36
C ARG A 112 24.67 7.65 -1.85
N LEU A 113 24.68 8.93 -2.22
CA LEU A 113 24.98 9.38 -3.57
C LEU A 113 26.40 9.96 -3.65
N ASP A 114 27.19 9.51 -4.61
CA ASP A 114 28.54 10.03 -4.87
C ASP A 114 28.69 10.30 -6.36
N GLY A 115 28.65 11.58 -6.73
CA GLY A 115 28.45 11.98 -8.12
C GLY A 115 27.12 11.45 -8.66
N ASP A 116 27.17 10.69 -9.75
CA ASP A 116 26.03 10.01 -10.38
C ASP A 116 25.93 8.53 -9.99
N ARG A 117 26.56 8.12 -8.88
CA ARG A 117 26.66 6.72 -8.47
C ARG A 117 25.98 6.49 -7.13
N LEU A 118 25.09 5.52 -7.10
CA LEU A 118 24.38 5.07 -5.92
C LEU A 118 25.14 3.92 -5.24
N PHE A 119 25.27 4.01 -3.91
CA PHE A 119 25.91 2.99 -3.07
C PHE A 119 25.06 2.66 -1.86
N GLY A 120 25.22 1.45 -1.33
CA GLY A 120 24.65 1.04 -0.06
C GLY A 120 23.69 -0.13 -0.19
N THR A 121 22.78 -0.28 0.76
CA THR A 121 21.84 -1.40 0.81
C THR A 121 20.45 -0.95 1.20
N ALA A 122 19.47 -1.35 0.40
CA ALA A 122 18.06 -1.14 0.67
C ALA A 122 17.41 -2.49 1.03
N PRO A 123 17.04 -2.73 2.31
CA PRO A 123 16.30 -3.93 2.69
C PRO A 123 14.82 -3.80 2.30
N ALA A 124 14.14 -4.94 2.17
CA ALA A 124 12.68 -5.03 1.99
C ALA A 124 12.10 -4.17 0.83
N VAL A 125 12.85 -4.00 -0.26
CA VAL A 125 12.37 -3.34 -1.47
C VAL A 125 11.25 -4.19 -2.08
N ALA A 126 10.04 -3.65 -2.09
CA ALA A 126 8.90 -4.35 -2.66
C ALA A 126 9.12 -4.59 -4.15
N TRP A 127 8.91 -5.83 -4.61
CA TRP A 127 9.05 -6.19 -6.03
C TRP A 127 10.45 -5.91 -6.62
N GLY A 128 11.49 -5.81 -5.77
CA GLY A 128 12.82 -5.35 -6.16
C GLY A 128 13.41 -6.14 -7.34
N HIS A 129 13.42 -7.47 -7.29
CA HIS A 129 13.99 -8.29 -8.36
C HIS A 129 13.17 -8.30 -9.67
N ARG A 130 11.97 -7.70 -9.66
CA ARG A 130 11.12 -7.51 -10.85
C ARG A 130 11.23 -6.10 -11.42
N ALA A 131 11.77 -5.16 -10.65
CA ALA A 131 11.84 -3.77 -11.04
C ALA A 131 12.93 -3.54 -12.10
N GLU A 132 12.52 -2.88 -13.19
CA GLU A 132 13.41 -2.33 -14.21
C GLU A 132 13.96 -0.96 -13.78
N HIS A 133 13.22 -0.29 -12.90
CA HIS A 133 13.55 1.04 -12.37
C HIS A 133 13.36 1.09 -10.86
N VAL A 134 14.35 1.64 -10.16
CA VAL A 134 14.26 2.00 -8.74
C VAL A 134 14.24 3.51 -8.58
N ILE A 135 13.30 3.99 -7.78
CA ILE A 135 13.10 5.40 -7.48
C ILE A 135 13.36 5.60 -5.98
N GLY A 136 14.02 6.69 -5.57
CA GLY A 136 14.22 6.94 -4.15
C GLY A 136 14.59 8.37 -3.82
N LEU A 137 14.57 8.68 -2.54
CA LEU A 137 15.10 9.91 -1.96
C LEU A 137 16.39 9.54 -1.23
N VAL A 138 17.53 10.08 -1.67
CA VAL A 138 18.86 9.79 -1.11
C VAL A 138 19.59 11.11 -0.94
N ASP A 139 20.03 11.41 0.28
CA ASP A 139 20.76 12.65 0.62
C ASP A 139 20.05 13.94 0.15
N GLY A 140 18.71 13.99 0.22
CA GLY A 140 17.91 15.13 -0.24
C GLY A 140 17.73 15.22 -1.75
N VAL A 141 18.14 14.20 -2.50
CA VAL A 141 18.06 14.14 -3.96
C VAL A 141 17.08 13.04 -4.36
N VAL A 142 16.13 13.35 -5.24
CA VAL A 142 15.30 12.33 -5.88
C VAL A 142 16.12 11.68 -6.99
N VAL A 143 16.23 10.36 -6.94
CA VAL A 143 17.02 9.56 -7.90
C VAL A 143 16.13 8.55 -8.63
N LEU A 144 16.41 8.39 -9.91
CA LEU A 144 15.95 7.30 -10.75
C LEU A 144 17.17 6.50 -11.22
N ALA A 145 17.23 5.21 -10.90
CA ALA A 145 18.32 4.33 -11.33
C ALA A 145 17.78 3.03 -11.95
N PRO A 146 18.62 2.27 -12.68
CA PRO A 146 18.24 0.94 -13.16
C PRO A 146 17.95 0.01 -11.99
N GLY A 147 16.90 -0.79 -12.11
CA GLY A 147 16.53 -1.82 -11.16
C GLY A 147 17.19 -3.18 -11.46
N PRO A 148 17.09 -4.16 -10.54
CA PRO A 148 17.70 -5.48 -10.70
C PRO A 148 17.27 -6.27 -11.95
N ALA A 149 16.08 -5.99 -12.51
CA ALA A 149 15.57 -6.69 -13.68
C ALA A 149 16.12 -6.14 -15.01
N THR A 150 16.92 -5.07 -14.98
CA THR A 150 17.54 -4.51 -16.19
C THR A 150 18.62 -5.43 -16.75
N SER A 151 18.87 -5.36 -18.06
CA SER A 151 19.81 -6.25 -18.74
C SER A 151 21.29 -5.99 -18.41
N SER A 152 21.64 -4.76 -18.03
CA SER A 152 23.00 -4.38 -17.62
C SER A 152 23.00 -3.12 -16.74
N GLY A 153 23.94 -3.05 -15.80
CA GLY A 153 24.12 -1.87 -14.93
C GLY A 153 23.13 -1.73 -13.77
N GLY A 154 22.30 -2.75 -13.53
CA GLY A 154 21.42 -2.81 -12.36
C GLY A 154 22.13 -3.28 -11.08
N PRO A 155 21.56 -3.00 -9.90
CA PRO A 155 22.08 -3.46 -8.62
C PRO A 155 21.96 -4.98 -8.45
N ALA A 156 22.78 -5.54 -7.56
CA ALA A 156 22.63 -6.93 -7.13
C ALA A 156 21.39 -7.07 -6.23
N VAL A 157 20.76 -8.24 -6.24
CA VAL A 157 19.54 -8.51 -5.46
C VAL A 157 19.63 -9.84 -4.72
N ARG A 158 19.26 -9.83 -3.44
CA ARG A 158 19.00 -11.02 -2.66
C ARG A 158 17.50 -11.14 -2.47
N ARG A 159 16.94 -12.25 -2.96
CA ARG A 159 15.50 -12.48 -2.92
C ARG A 159 14.97 -12.62 -1.50
N GLY A 160 13.81 -12.02 -1.25
CA GLY A 160 13.07 -12.14 -0.01
C GLY A 160 11.58 -12.01 -0.25
N VAL A 161 10.77 -12.51 0.68
CA VAL A 161 9.30 -12.41 0.62
C VAL A 161 8.75 -12.00 1.98
N ASN A 162 7.58 -11.36 2.00
CA ASN A 162 6.81 -11.15 3.22
C ASN A 162 5.90 -12.37 3.53
N LEU A 163 5.10 -12.27 4.60
CA LEU A 163 4.14 -13.32 5.00
C LEU A 163 3.07 -13.64 3.94
N ALA A 164 2.87 -12.75 2.97
CA ALA A 164 1.95 -12.93 1.86
C ALA A 164 2.62 -13.51 0.59
N GLU A 165 3.88 -13.93 0.68
CA GLU A 165 4.72 -14.38 -0.46
C GLU A 165 4.99 -13.26 -1.48
N GLU A 166 4.75 -12.00 -1.12
CA GLU A 166 5.08 -10.88 -2.00
C GLU A 166 6.57 -10.57 -1.89
N PRO A 167 7.28 -10.32 -3.01
CA PRO A 167 8.69 -9.99 -2.98
C PRO A 167 8.98 -8.77 -2.10
N ARG A 168 9.93 -8.93 -1.17
CA ARG A 168 10.54 -7.92 -0.31
C ARG A 168 12.04 -8.17 -0.30
N ASP A 169 12.68 -7.75 -1.39
CA ASP A 169 14.05 -8.10 -1.69
C ASP A 169 15.04 -7.19 -0.95
N THR A 170 16.26 -7.67 -0.71
CA THR A 170 17.38 -6.79 -0.37
C THR A 170 18.11 -6.40 -1.64
N VAL A 171 18.20 -5.09 -1.93
CA VAL A 171 18.88 -4.56 -3.11
C VAL A 171 20.21 -3.92 -2.70
N LEU A 172 21.29 -4.31 -3.36
CA LEU A 172 22.66 -3.88 -3.05
C LEU A 172 23.20 -3.03 -4.19
N PHE A 173 23.56 -1.80 -3.85
CA PHE A 173 24.09 -0.82 -4.79
C PHE A 173 25.60 -0.71 -4.61
N ASP A 174 26.33 -1.03 -5.67
CA ASP A 174 27.78 -0.84 -5.77
C ASP A 174 28.08 -0.05 -7.04
N ALA A 175 28.31 1.26 -6.87
CA ALA A 175 28.55 2.21 -7.95
C ALA A 175 27.51 2.14 -9.09
N VAL A 176 26.24 1.96 -8.76
CA VAL A 176 25.16 1.86 -9.76
C VAL A 176 24.91 3.26 -10.36
N PRO A 177 24.98 3.43 -11.68
CA PRO A 177 24.75 4.73 -12.31
C PRO A 177 23.28 5.16 -12.16
N VAL A 178 23.07 6.40 -11.75
CA VAL A 178 21.76 7.04 -11.71
C VAL A 178 21.40 7.52 -13.11
N THR A 179 20.20 7.16 -13.57
CA THR A 179 19.65 7.54 -14.88
C THR A 179 19.21 9.01 -14.91
N ALA A 180 18.57 9.47 -13.83
CA ALA A 180 18.16 10.85 -13.66
C ALA A 180 18.13 11.23 -12.18
N ARG A 181 18.41 12.50 -11.87
CA ARG A 181 18.31 13.04 -10.51
C ARG A 181 17.96 14.51 -10.52
N ALA A 182 17.32 14.95 -9.46
CA ALA A 182 17.05 16.36 -9.16
C ALA A 182 16.96 16.55 -7.65
N ASP A 183 17.29 17.76 -7.19
CA ASP A 183 17.13 18.11 -5.78
C ASP A 183 15.66 17.97 -5.40
N ALA A 184 15.41 17.39 -4.23
CA ALA A 184 14.06 17.29 -3.70
C ALA A 184 13.58 18.69 -3.29
N PRO A 185 12.34 19.10 -3.62
CA PRO A 185 11.78 20.31 -3.04
C PRO A 185 11.61 20.16 -1.53
N ASP A 186 11.51 21.27 -0.80
CA ASP A 186 11.43 21.27 0.69
C ASP A 186 10.27 20.42 1.26
N SER A 187 9.20 20.21 0.48
CA SER A 187 8.07 19.37 0.85
C SER A 187 8.34 17.85 0.75
N VAL A 188 9.40 17.45 0.03
CA VAL A 188 9.81 16.06 -0.15
C VAL A 188 10.94 15.75 0.82
N THR A 189 10.56 15.09 1.92
CA THR A 189 11.44 14.71 3.01
C THR A 189 11.35 13.20 3.24
N GLU A 190 12.26 12.66 4.04
CA GLU A 190 12.13 11.27 4.48
C GLU A 190 10.80 11.02 5.20
N GLN A 191 10.32 12.01 5.96
CA GLN A 191 9.05 11.91 6.66
C GLN A 191 7.85 11.87 5.70
N SER A 192 7.82 12.72 4.67
CA SER A 192 6.73 12.67 3.68
C SER A 192 6.78 11.41 2.81
N LEU A 193 7.98 10.83 2.60
CA LEU A 193 8.11 9.50 1.98
C LEU A 193 7.51 8.39 2.85
N TRP A 194 7.75 8.42 4.17
CA TRP A 194 7.09 7.50 5.10
C TRP A 194 5.56 7.65 5.07
N GLU A 195 5.06 8.88 5.06
CA GLU A 195 3.62 9.18 5.01
C GLU A 195 2.97 8.66 3.72
N ARG A 196 3.56 8.95 2.56
CA ARG A 196 3.04 8.48 1.27
C ARG A 196 2.99 6.95 1.20
N THR A 197 4.02 6.30 1.72
CA THR A 197 4.10 4.84 1.79
C THR A 197 3.02 4.26 2.72
N ALA A 198 2.80 4.89 3.88
CA ALA A 198 1.77 4.46 4.82
C ALA A 198 0.35 4.68 4.31
N LEU A 199 0.11 5.78 3.60
CA LEU A 199 -1.17 6.05 2.93
C LEU A 199 -1.49 4.95 1.90
N GLY A 200 -0.50 4.55 1.08
CA GLY A 200 -0.68 3.45 0.12
C GLY A 200 -0.99 2.11 0.78
N ARG A 201 -0.33 1.80 1.91
CA ARG A 201 -0.64 0.58 2.69
C ARG A 201 -2.01 0.65 3.34
N ALA A 202 -2.40 1.79 3.91
CA ALA A 202 -3.74 1.98 4.48
C ALA A 202 -4.84 1.78 3.42
N ALA A 203 -4.62 2.22 2.18
CA ALA A 203 -5.53 2.01 1.06
C ALA A 203 -5.68 0.53 0.67
N LEU A 204 -4.56 -0.18 0.48
CA LEU A 204 -4.56 -1.62 0.19
C LEU A 204 -5.24 -2.42 1.32
N MET A 205 -4.93 -2.08 2.58
CA MET A 205 -5.52 -2.74 3.74
C MET A 205 -7.03 -2.47 3.87
N THR A 206 -7.48 -1.25 3.58
CA THR A 206 -8.91 -0.89 3.56
C THR A 206 -9.67 -1.74 2.54
N GLY A 207 -9.14 -1.85 1.31
CA GLY A 207 -9.67 -2.74 0.28
C GLY A 207 -9.77 -4.19 0.75
N ALA A 208 -8.68 -4.72 1.31
CA ALA A 208 -8.63 -6.09 1.79
C ALA A 208 -9.60 -6.36 2.96
N VAL A 209 -9.73 -5.43 3.91
CA VAL A 209 -10.72 -5.51 5.01
C VAL A 209 -12.14 -5.57 4.46
N ASN A 210 -12.48 -4.72 3.49
CA ASN A 210 -13.80 -4.71 2.86
C ASN A 210 -14.10 -6.03 2.12
N ALA A 211 -13.11 -6.58 1.41
CA ALA A 211 -13.24 -7.88 0.75
C ALA A 211 -13.43 -9.02 1.76
N VAL A 212 -12.69 -9.02 2.88
CA VAL A 212 -12.89 -9.99 3.97
C VAL A 212 -14.28 -9.87 4.56
N ALA A 213 -14.78 -8.65 4.77
CA ALA A 213 -16.15 -8.41 5.27
C ALA A 213 -17.20 -9.01 4.32
N ALA A 214 -17.12 -8.70 3.04
CA ALA A 214 -18.04 -9.22 2.03
C ALA A 214 -17.99 -10.75 1.91
N MET A 215 -16.77 -11.32 1.87
CA MET A 215 -16.55 -12.77 1.80
C MET A 215 -17.12 -13.49 3.03
N THR A 216 -16.87 -12.96 4.23
CA THR A 216 -17.32 -13.54 5.49
C THR A 216 -18.84 -13.46 5.63
N LEU A 217 -19.44 -12.33 5.27
CA LEU A 217 -20.90 -12.18 5.30
C LEU A 217 -21.57 -13.19 4.38
N ARG A 218 -21.09 -13.31 3.13
CA ARG A 218 -21.60 -14.28 2.16
C ARG A 218 -21.47 -15.72 2.68
N TYR A 219 -20.27 -16.12 3.12
CA TYR A 219 -20.03 -17.46 3.67
C TYR A 219 -20.97 -17.75 4.85
N SER A 220 -21.18 -16.78 5.74
CA SER A 220 -22.04 -16.97 6.92
C SER A 220 -23.53 -17.16 6.58
N GLY A 221 -23.98 -16.62 5.44
CA GLY A 221 -25.34 -16.77 4.93
C GLY A 221 -25.56 -18.08 4.17
N GLU A 222 -24.51 -18.60 3.53
CA GLU A 222 -24.56 -19.82 2.71
C GLU A 222 -24.26 -21.09 3.52
N ARG A 223 -23.35 -21.03 4.50
CA ARG A 223 -22.94 -22.19 5.29
C ARG A 223 -24.02 -22.53 6.31
N GLU A 224 -24.56 -23.74 6.22
CA GLU A 224 -25.53 -24.26 7.20
C GLU A 224 -24.89 -25.22 8.21
N GLN A 225 -25.23 -25.04 9.50
CA GLN A 225 -24.95 -25.97 10.59
C GLN A 225 -26.12 -25.98 11.57
N PHE A 226 -26.39 -27.12 12.19
CA PHE A 226 -27.56 -27.30 13.07
C PHE A 226 -28.88 -26.86 12.40
N GLY A 227 -29.03 -27.16 11.11
CA GLY A 227 -30.26 -26.95 10.34
C GLY A 227 -30.57 -25.50 9.94
N ARG A 228 -29.60 -24.57 10.01
CA ARG A 228 -29.77 -23.18 9.54
C ARG A 228 -28.43 -22.52 9.17
N PRO A 229 -28.46 -21.39 8.43
CA PRO A 229 -27.25 -20.59 8.18
C PRO A 229 -26.52 -20.17 9.46
N ILE A 230 -25.19 -20.26 9.45
CA ILE A 230 -24.37 -19.96 10.63
C ILE A 230 -24.48 -18.47 11.07
N GLY A 231 -24.80 -17.56 10.15
CA GLY A 231 -25.06 -16.15 10.45
C GLY A 231 -26.29 -15.91 11.35
N ARG A 232 -27.10 -16.93 11.65
CA ARG A 232 -28.22 -16.86 12.61
C ARG A 232 -27.80 -17.08 14.07
N PHE A 233 -26.56 -17.50 14.34
CA PHE A 233 -26.06 -17.64 15.72
C PHE A 233 -25.44 -16.32 16.21
N GLN A 234 -25.82 -15.88 17.41
CA GLN A 234 -25.35 -14.60 17.98
C GLN A 234 -23.82 -14.51 18.08
N ALA A 235 -23.14 -15.62 18.40
CA ALA A 235 -21.68 -15.67 18.44
C ALA A 235 -21.04 -15.34 17.06
N VAL A 236 -21.63 -15.84 15.97
CA VAL A 236 -21.17 -15.51 14.60
C VAL A 236 -21.52 -14.06 14.25
N GLN A 237 -22.70 -13.58 14.64
CA GLN A 237 -23.11 -12.18 14.44
C GLN A 237 -22.15 -11.20 15.12
N ALA A 238 -21.65 -11.51 16.31
CA ALA A 238 -20.66 -10.68 17.00
C ALA A 238 -19.35 -10.53 16.19
N HIS A 239 -18.90 -11.61 15.53
CA HIS A 239 -17.75 -11.54 14.62
C HIS A 239 -18.05 -10.69 13.38
N LEU A 240 -19.21 -10.88 12.75
CA LEU A 240 -19.63 -10.07 11.60
C LEU A 240 -19.70 -8.58 11.96
N VAL A 241 -20.30 -8.24 13.10
CA VAL A 241 -20.36 -6.87 13.62
C VAL A 241 -18.95 -6.30 13.80
N THR A 242 -18.04 -7.05 14.42
CA THR A 242 -16.64 -6.62 14.59
C THR A 242 -15.98 -6.32 13.25
N ILE A 243 -16.12 -7.22 12.27
CA ILE A 243 -15.51 -7.05 10.93
C ILE A 243 -16.08 -5.80 10.23
N HIS A 244 -17.40 -5.65 10.20
CA HIS A 244 -18.05 -4.52 9.53
C HIS A 244 -17.81 -3.18 10.24
N GLN A 245 -17.69 -3.16 11.57
CA GLN A 245 -17.27 -1.97 12.31
C GLN A 245 -15.85 -1.54 11.93
N GLN A 246 -14.92 -2.50 11.88
CA GLN A 246 -13.54 -2.18 11.48
C GLN A 246 -13.46 -1.71 10.03
N ALA A 247 -14.24 -2.32 9.12
CA ALA A 247 -14.35 -1.88 7.73
C ALA A 247 -14.79 -0.41 7.62
N ALA A 248 -15.82 -0.01 8.37
CA ALA A 248 -16.27 1.39 8.41
C ALA A 248 -15.19 2.33 8.99
N VAL A 249 -14.53 1.93 10.07
CA VAL A 249 -13.49 2.74 10.72
C VAL A 249 -12.29 2.99 9.79
N VAL A 250 -11.78 1.96 9.12
CA VAL A 250 -10.62 2.13 8.23
C VAL A 250 -10.97 2.93 6.97
N ALA A 251 -12.17 2.74 6.42
CA ALA A 251 -12.64 3.52 5.29
C ALA A 251 -12.73 5.02 5.63
N SER A 252 -13.41 5.37 6.73
CA SER A 252 -13.55 6.77 7.14
C SER A 252 -12.21 7.43 7.50
N ALA A 253 -11.30 6.70 8.15
CA ALA A 253 -9.98 7.23 8.47
C ALA A 253 -9.14 7.49 7.21
N LEU A 254 -9.24 6.60 6.22
CA LEU A 254 -8.56 6.77 4.94
C LEU A 254 -9.16 7.92 4.11
N ASP A 255 -10.49 8.04 4.07
CA ASP A 255 -11.17 9.15 3.40
C ASP A 255 -10.70 10.50 3.98
N GLY A 256 -10.68 10.64 5.31
CA GLY A 256 -10.18 11.85 5.97
C GLY A 256 -8.70 12.12 5.72
N ALA A 257 -7.88 11.07 5.60
CA ALA A 257 -6.47 11.22 5.23
C ALA A 257 -6.29 11.71 3.80
N VAL A 258 -7.10 11.23 2.86
CA VAL A 258 -7.07 11.70 1.46
C VAL A 258 -7.47 13.17 1.39
N GLU A 259 -8.57 13.55 2.03
CA GLU A 259 -9.03 14.95 2.07
C GLU A 259 -7.94 15.87 2.66
N ALA A 260 -7.31 15.46 3.76
CA ALA A 260 -6.23 16.24 4.36
C ALA A 260 -5.01 16.39 3.42
N VAL A 261 -4.66 15.35 2.66
CA VAL A 261 -3.56 15.41 1.68
C VAL A 261 -3.87 16.34 0.52
N GLU A 262 -5.10 16.36 0.02
CA GLU A 262 -5.51 17.28 -1.05
C GLU A 262 -5.47 18.75 -0.60
N LEU A 263 -5.65 19.01 0.68
CA LEU A 263 -5.47 20.33 1.30
C LEU A 263 -4.01 20.69 1.59
N GLY A 264 -3.04 19.86 1.17
CA GLY A 264 -1.61 20.10 1.40
C GLY A 264 -1.14 19.84 2.83
N ARG A 265 -1.92 19.11 3.62
CA ARG A 265 -1.62 18.66 4.99
C ARG A 265 -1.75 17.13 5.08
N GLY A 266 -1.92 16.52 6.25
CA GLY A 266 -2.31 15.10 6.33
C GLY A 266 -1.40 14.17 7.13
N GLY A 267 -0.25 14.66 7.63
CA GLY A 267 0.68 13.82 8.39
C GLY A 267 0.05 13.14 9.61
N PHE A 268 -0.88 13.83 10.29
CA PHE A 268 -1.65 13.28 11.41
C PHE A 268 -2.69 12.24 10.94
N GLU A 269 -3.49 12.56 9.95
CA GLU A 269 -4.58 11.71 9.44
C GLU A 269 -4.03 10.44 8.81
N ILE A 270 -2.92 10.52 8.07
CA ILE A 270 -2.22 9.34 7.52
C ILE A 270 -1.75 8.41 8.64
N ALA A 271 -1.16 8.97 9.71
CA ALA A 271 -0.72 8.18 10.86
C ALA A 271 -1.90 7.47 11.54
N CYS A 272 -3.00 8.19 11.77
CA CYS A 272 -4.25 7.63 12.29
C CYS A 272 -4.82 6.53 11.39
N ALA A 273 -4.94 6.78 10.08
CA ALA A 273 -5.43 5.82 9.11
C ALA A 273 -4.59 4.54 9.09
N LYS A 274 -3.25 4.67 9.08
CA LYS A 274 -2.34 3.52 9.13
C LYS A 274 -2.47 2.75 10.45
N MET A 275 -2.50 3.43 11.60
CA MET A 275 -2.65 2.76 12.91
C MET A 275 -3.99 2.04 13.04
N LEU A 276 -5.07 2.62 12.53
CA LEU A 276 -6.39 2.00 12.52
C LEU A 276 -6.45 0.81 11.58
N ALA A 277 -5.83 0.89 10.40
CA ALA A 277 -5.68 -0.25 9.49
C ALA A 277 -4.88 -1.40 10.14
N ASP A 278 -3.79 -1.10 10.85
CA ASP A 278 -2.96 -2.10 11.56
C ASP A 278 -3.72 -2.81 12.67
N ARG A 279 -4.60 -2.08 13.36
CA ARG A 279 -5.50 -2.65 14.36
C ARG A 279 -6.61 -3.49 13.72
N ALA A 280 -7.21 -2.99 12.64
CA ALA A 280 -8.25 -3.69 11.90
C ALA A 280 -7.74 -5.02 11.35
N ALA A 281 -6.51 -5.09 10.83
CA ALA A 281 -5.88 -6.32 10.36
C ALA A 281 -5.93 -7.43 11.42
N GLN A 282 -5.66 -7.12 12.70
CA GLN A 282 -5.74 -8.11 13.78
C GLN A 282 -7.17 -8.57 14.05
N LEU A 283 -8.07 -7.61 14.26
CA LEU A 283 -9.44 -7.88 14.68
C LEU A 283 -10.25 -8.58 13.57
N VAL A 284 -10.12 -8.10 12.34
CA VAL A 284 -10.82 -8.63 11.17
C VAL A 284 -10.33 -10.04 10.84
N THR A 285 -9.02 -10.27 10.83
CA THR A 285 -8.50 -11.61 10.49
C THR A 285 -8.90 -12.65 11.53
N ALA A 286 -8.80 -12.34 12.83
CA ALA A 286 -9.23 -13.23 13.90
C ALA A 286 -10.73 -13.56 13.81
N ALA A 287 -11.58 -12.54 13.67
CA ALA A 287 -13.03 -12.72 13.57
C ALA A 287 -13.44 -13.48 12.29
N ALA A 288 -12.79 -13.21 11.15
CA ALA A 288 -13.08 -13.85 9.88
C ALA A 288 -12.69 -15.34 9.92
N HIS A 289 -11.48 -15.66 10.39
CA HIS A 289 -11.05 -17.06 10.54
C HIS A 289 -11.93 -17.82 11.53
N GLN A 290 -12.31 -17.21 12.65
CA GLN A 290 -13.24 -17.82 13.60
C GLN A 290 -14.63 -18.08 12.98
N THR A 291 -15.11 -17.19 12.10
CA THR A 291 -16.40 -17.36 11.40
C THR A 291 -16.34 -18.49 10.36
N HIS A 292 -15.22 -18.63 9.64
CA HIS A 292 -15.05 -19.68 8.63
C HIS A 292 -14.70 -21.04 9.25
N GLY A 293 -14.12 -21.06 10.45
CA GLY A 293 -13.68 -22.29 11.11
C GLY A 293 -12.57 -22.99 10.32
N ALA A 294 -12.59 -24.32 10.30
CA ALA A 294 -11.51 -25.12 9.71
C ALA A 294 -11.20 -24.75 8.25
N ILE A 295 -12.22 -24.52 7.41
CA ILE A 295 -12.02 -24.19 5.99
C ILE A 295 -11.31 -22.83 5.81
N GLY A 296 -11.48 -21.89 6.74
CA GLY A 296 -10.79 -20.60 6.70
C GLY A 296 -9.27 -20.71 6.84
N MET A 297 -8.80 -21.79 7.49
CA MET A 297 -7.39 -22.05 7.73
C MET A 297 -6.70 -22.82 6.60
N THR A 298 -7.44 -23.23 5.57
CA THR A 298 -6.89 -24.08 4.50
C THR A 298 -6.57 -23.29 3.23
N LYS A 299 -5.82 -23.90 2.31
CA LYS A 299 -5.45 -23.26 1.01
C LYS A 299 -6.58 -23.37 -0.03
N GLU A 300 -7.58 -24.21 0.21
CA GLU A 300 -8.73 -24.41 -0.68
C GLU A 300 -9.71 -23.23 -0.66
N TYR A 301 -9.68 -22.39 0.38
CA TYR A 301 -10.57 -21.23 0.49
C TYR A 301 -9.80 -19.91 0.47
N PRO A 302 -10.20 -18.93 -0.37
CA PRO A 302 -9.34 -17.78 -0.71
C PRO A 302 -9.12 -16.76 0.40
N LEU A 303 -9.74 -16.91 1.59
CA LEU A 303 -9.58 -16.01 2.72
C LEU A 303 -8.11 -15.77 3.09
N HIS A 304 -7.25 -16.79 2.93
CA HIS A 304 -5.83 -16.68 3.26
C HIS A 304 -5.06 -15.70 2.35
N TYR A 305 -5.52 -15.41 1.13
CA TYR A 305 -4.87 -14.44 0.24
C TYR A 305 -4.97 -13.02 0.80
N LEU A 306 -6.14 -12.66 1.31
CA LEU A 306 -6.42 -11.35 1.91
C LEU A 306 -5.82 -11.26 3.31
N THR A 307 -6.03 -12.28 4.15
CA THR A 307 -5.61 -12.21 5.56
C THR A 307 -4.08 -12.24 5.72
N ARG A 308 -3.33 -13.00 4.91
CA ARG A 308 -1.85 -12.93 4.93
C ARG A 308 -1.33 -11.56 4.52
N ARG A 309 -1.97 -10.90 3.54
CA ARG A 309 -1.63 -9.53 3.12
C ARG A 309 -1.92 -8.51 4.21
N LEU A 310 -3.06 -8.60 4.88
CA LEU A 310 -3.35 -7.77 6.05
C LEU A 310 -2.28 -7.94 7.15
N TRP A 311 -1.82 -9.18 7.40
CA TRP A 311 -0.75 -9.47 8.35
C TRP A 311 0.65 -9.01 7.89
N ALA A 312 0.93 -9.00 6.59
CA ALA A 312 2.18 -8.48 6.08
C ALA A 312 2.20 -6.94 6.10
N TRP A 313 1.18 -6.31 5.52
CA TRP A 313 1.12 -4.86 5.33
C TRP A 313 0.99 -4.07 6.64
N ARG A 314 0.45 -4.68 7.70
CA ARG A 314 0.37 -4.03 9.01
C ARG A 314 1.73 -3.67 9.60
N ASP A 315 2.77 -4.46 9.31
CA ASP A 315 4.12 -4.25 9.83
C ASP A 315 4.99 -3.45 8.84
N GLU A 316 4.48 -3.20 7.63
CA GLU A 316 5.13 -2.37 6.62
C GLU A 316 4.83 -0.87 6.84
N ALA A 317 5.59 -0.01 6.16
CA ALA A 317 5.49 1.45 6.25
C ALA A 317 5.56 1.99 7.70
N GLY A 318 6.37 1.34 8.53
CA GLY A 318 6.69 1.74 9.91
C GLY A 318 5.87 1.03 10.99
N GLY A 319 4.75 0.42 10.60
CA GLY A 319 3.85 -0.28 11.52
C GLY A 319 3.29 0.60 12.64
N HIS A 320 2.49 -0.01 13.51
CA HIS A 320 1.75 0.71 14.55
C HIS A 320 2.67 1.53 15.49
N HIS A 321 3.82 0.99 15.86
CA HIS A 321 4.70 1.59 16.87
C HIS A 321 5.27 2.94 16.42
N ARG A 322 5.81 3.03 15.20
CA ARG A 322 6.36 4.28 14.64
C ARG A 322 5.33 5.40 14.65
N TRP A 323 4.13 5.10 14.16
CA TRP A 323 3.07 6.09 14.03
C TRP A 323 2.51 6.52 15.39
N ALA A 324 2.41 5.58 16.34
CA ALA A 324 2.03 5.90 17.72
C ALA A 324 3.05 6.80 18.42
N GLU A 325 4.36 6.50 18.28
CA GLU A 325 5.42 7.33 18.84
C GLU A 325 5.43 8.73 18.24
N ARG A 326 5.30 8.84 16.91
CA ARG A 326 5.24 10.13 16.23
C ARG A 326 4.04 10.97 16.72
N LEU A 327 2.83 10.39 16.68
CA LEU A 327 1.63 11.11 17.12
C LEU A 327 1.74 11.50 18.60
N GLY A 328 2.22 10.59 19.44
CA GLY A 328 2.45 10.86 20.86
C GLY A 328 3.45 12.00 21.08
N ALA A 329 4.57 12.00 20.37
CA ALA A 329 5.57 13.07 20.45
C ALA A 329 5.01 14.42 20.00
N ALA A 330 4.25 14.46 18.89
CA ALA A 330 3.63 15.68 18.39
C ALA A 330 2.61 16.25 19.40
N LEU A 331 1.78 15.39 19.99
CA LEU A 331 0.80 15.78 21.02
C LEU A 331 1.48 16.29 22.30
N VAL A 332 2.56 15.63 22.74
CA VAL A 332 3.32 16.06 23.92
C VAL A 332 3.99 17.41 23.69
N ALA A 333 4.54 17.65 22.49
CA ALA A 333 5.15 18.93 22.13
C ALA A 333 4.13 20.08 22.14
N GLY A 334 2.87 19.82 21.81
CA GLY A 334 1.77 20.79 21.89
C GLY A 334 1.31 21.14 23.31
N GLY A 335 1.74 20.37 24.33
CA GLY A 335 1.33 20.56 25.72
C GLY A 335 -0.03 19.94 26.08
N PRO A 336 -0.45 19.99 27.36
CA PRO A 336 -1.63 19.28 27.85
C PRO A 336 -2.95 19.72 27.19
N ASP A 337 -3.04 20.98 26.76
CA ASP A 337 -4.24 21.54 26.16
C ASP A 337 -4.38 21.23 24.65
N ALA A 338 -3.33 20.69 24.01
CA ALA A 338 -3.34 20.38 22.58
C ALA A 338 -4.06 19.07 22.22
N LEU A 339 -4.29 18.17 23.20
CA LEU A 339 -4.85 16.85 22.92
C LEU A 339 -6.26 16.92 22.32
N TYR A 340 -7.16 17.69 22.94
CA TYR A 340 -8.56 17.74 22.49
C TYR A 340 -8.72 18.46 21.15
N PRO A 341 -8.06 19.61 20.90
CA PRO A 341 -8.00 20.22 19.57
C PRO A 341 -7.45 19.27 18.50
N ALA A 342 -6.37 18.54 18.79
CA ALA A 342 -5.79 17.58 17.84
C ALA A 342 -6.76 16.46 17.45
N ILE A 343 -7.56 15.96 18.41
CA ILE A 343 -8.60 14.96 18.12
C ILE A 343 -9.69 15.53 17.21
N GLN A 344 -10.04 16.81 17.37
CA GLN A 344 -11.11 17.45 16.61
C GLN A 344 -10.68 17.94 15.23
N SER A 345 -9.45 18.42 15.10
CA SER A 345 -8.98 19.20 13.95
C SER A 345 -7.72 18.62 13.27
N GLY A 346 -7.12 17.56 13.84
CA GLY A 346 -6.03 16.81 13.20
C GLY A 346 -4.85 17.69 12.78
N SER A 347 -4.44 17.57 11.51
CA SER A 347 -3.32 18.33 10.94
C SER A 347 -3.54 19.85 10.88
N GLU A 348 -4.72 20.37 11.21
CA GLU A 348 -4.93 21.83 11.37
C GLU A 348 -4.17 22.41 12.56
N VAL A 349 -3.95 21.58 13.58
CA VAL A 349 -3.40 22.00 14.87
C VAL A 349 -2.20 21.16 15.30
N VAL A 350 -1.83 20.15 14.50
CA VAL A 350 -0.67 19.28 14.72
C VAL A 350 0.19 19.22 13.45
N SER A 351 1.45 19.65 13.56
CA SER A 351 2.47 19.53 12.50
C SER A 351 3.25 18.22 12.59
#